data_AF-A0A497PBS1-F1
#
_entry.id   AF-A0A497PBS1-F1
#
_cell.length_a   1.000
_cell.length_b   1.000
_cell.length_c   1.000
_cell.angle_alpha   90.00
_cell.angle_beta   90.00
_cell.angle_gamma   90.00
#
_symmetry.space_group_name_H-M   'P 1'
#
loop_
_entity.id
_entity.type
_entity.pdbx_description
1 polymer ?
#
loop_
_entity_poly.entity_id
_entity_poly.type
_entity_poly.pdbx_seq_one_letter_code
_entity_poly.pdbx_strand_id
1 'polypeptide(L)' 'MSIKIQVIIEKDKHRWVIVKSDNNDVIIKEEYFFDDGWHCVDSITITPEMYRVLKQFFEEGKDD' A
#
# COMPACT_ATOMS: atom_id res chain seq x y z
N MET A 1 11.59 -7.41 -14.41
CA MET A 1 10.37 -7.21 -13.62
C MET A 1 10.73 -6.34 -12.44
N SER A 2 10.35 -5.06 -12.47
CA SER A 2 10.54 -4.14 -11.37
C SER A 2 9.33 -4.20 -10.43
N ILE A 3 9.58 -4.15 -9.13
CA ILE A 3 8.56 -4.02 -8.11
C ILE A 3 8.82 -2.71 -7.40
N LYS A 4 7.81 -1.84 -7.36
CA LYS A 4 7.85 -0.62 -6.55
C LYS A 4 6.95 -0.79 -5.34
N ILE A 5 7.52 -0.55 -4.15
CA ILE A 5 6.80 -0.59 -2.87
C ILE A 5 6.69 0.83 -2.33
N GLN A 6 5.51 1.23 -1.88
CA GLN A 6 5.25 2.52 -1.24
C GLN A 6 4.44 2.30 0.04
N VAL A 7 4.88 2.87 1.16
CA VAL A 7 4.10 2.87 2.41
C VAL A 7 3.10 4.03 2.36
N ILE A 8 1.82 3.77 2.66
CA ILE A 8 0.76 4.79 2.69
C ILE A 8 0.54 5.28 4.12
N ILE A 9 0.40 4.33 5.05
CA ILE A 9 0.08 4.57 6.46
C ILE A 9 1.00 3.67 7.26
N GLU A 10 1.71 4.23 8.24
CA GLU A 10 2.50 3.47 9.20
C GLU A 10 2.20 4.02 10.59
N LYS A 11 1.78 3.13 11.49
CA LYS A 11 1.47 3.46 12.87
C LYS A 11 1.87 2.29 13.76
N ASP A 12 2.81 2.55 14.67
CA ASP A 12 3.35 1.55 15.59
C ASP A 12 3.85 0.30 14.83
N LYS A 13 3.28 -0.88 15.12
CA LYS A 13 3.61 -2.16 14.50
C LYS A 13 2.64 -2.53 13.37
N HIS A 14 1.98 -1.56 12.74
CA HIS A 14 0.98 -1.78 11.70
C HIS A 14 1.17 -0.79 10.55
N ARG A 15 1.16 -1.28 9.31
CA ARG A 15 1.25 -0.45 8.12
C ARG A 15 0.42 -0.95 6.95
N TRP A 16 0.07 -0.04 6.06
CA TRP A 16 -0.52 -0.32 4.77
C TRP A 16 0.46 0.06 3.66
N VAL A 17 0.78 -0.90 2.79
CA VAL A 17 1.72 -0.70 1.68
C VAL A 17 1.06 -0.97 0.34
N ILE A 18 1.46 -0.20 -0.67
CA ILE A 18 1.12 -0.43 -2.07
C ILE A 18 2.30 -1.07 -2.75
N VAL A 19 2.06 -2.22 -3.35
CA VAL A 19 3.00 -2.92 -4.22
C VAL A 19 2.50 -2.79 -5.64
N LYS A 20 3.30 -2.14 -6.49
CA LYS A 20 3.01 -1.97 -7.92
C LYS A 20 4.01 -2.76 -8.75
N SER A 21 3.48 -3.57 -9.68
CA SER A 21 4.28 -4.24 -10.72
C SER A 21 4.29 -3.40 -12.01
N ASP A 22 5.29 -3.64 -12.86
CA ASP A 22 5.32 -3.07 -14.22
C ASP A 22 4.14 -3.54 -15.10
N ASN A 23 3.49 -4.65 -14.73
CA ASN A 23 2.33 -5.20 -15.43
C ASN A 23 1.00 -4.50 -15.05
N ASN A 24 1.07 -3.38 -14.35
CA ASN A 24 -0.07 -2.63 -13.82
C ASN A 24 -0.88 -3.35 -12.72
N ASP A 25 -0.36 -4.42 -12.13
CA ASP A 25 -0.96 -4.96 -10.91
C ASP A 25 -0.68 -4.02 -9.76
N VAL A 26 -1.73 -3.64 -9.05
CA VAL A 26 -1.63 -2.83 -7.84
C VAL A 26 -2.24 -3.62 -6.69
N ILE A 27 -1.42 -3.93 -5.71
CA ILE A 27 -1.82 -4.69 -4.52
C ILE A 27 -1.64 -3.79 -3.31
N ILE A 28 -2.68 -3.64 -2.51
CA ILE A 28 -2.57 -3.05 -1.19
C ILE A 28 -2.44 -4.19 -0.19
N LYS A 29 -1.43 -4.13 0.68
CA LYS A 29 -1.19 -5.09 1.75
C LYS A 29 -1.31 -4.41 3.10
N GLU A 30 -2.01 -5.07 4.01
CA GLU A 30 -1.98 -4.80 5.44
C GLU A 30 -0.85 -5.62 6.07
N GLU A 31 0.09 -4.95 6.73
CA GLU A 31 1.26 -5.60 7.31
C GLU A 31 1.41 -5.26 8.79
N TYR A 32 1.70 -6.27 9.61
CA TYR A 32 2.03 -6.10 11.02
C TYR A 32 3.49 -6.48 11.29
N PHE A 33 4.13 -5.78 12.22
CA PHE A 33 5.50 -6.05 12.65
C PHE A 33 5.51 -7.02 13.84
N PHE A 34 6.08 -8.19 13.62
CA PHE A 34 6.34 -9.22 14.61
C PHE A 34 7.85 -9.30 14.89
N ASP A 35 8.25 -10.19 15.79
CA ASP A 35 9.63 -10.29 16.26
C ASP A 35 10.63 -10.69 15.14
N ASP A 36 10.15 -11.30 14.06
CA ASP A 36 10.92 -11.71 12.88
C ASP A 36 10.73 -10.80 11.66
N GLY A 37 9.94 -9.72 11.79
CA GLY A 37 9.80 -8.69 10.75
C GLY A 37 8.36 -8.34 10.39
N TRP A 38 8.18 -7.72 9.21
CA TRP A 38 6.88 -7.35 8.68
C TRP A 38 6.22 -8.55 7.98
N HIS A 39 4.98 -8.84 8.35
CA HIS A 39 4.17 -9.90 7.76
C HIS A 39 2.87 -9.36 7.20
N CYS A 40 2.52 -9.80 6.00
CA CYS A 40 1.24 -9.51 5.36
C CYS A 40 0.13 -10.32 6.04
N VAL A 41 -0.86 -9.63 6.60
CA VAL A 41 -2.04 -10.28 7.21
C VAL A 41 -3.25 -10.28 6.28
N ASP A 42 -3.38 -9.25 5.45
CA ASP A 42 -4.42 -9.17 4.43
C ASP A 42 -3.89 -8.45 3.18
N SER A 43 -4.52 -8.71 2.03
CA SER A 43 -4.20 -8.03 0.79
C SER A 43 -5.37 -7.94 -0.16
N ILE A 44 -5.49 -6.81 -0.83
CA ILE A 44 -6.48 -6.59 -1.89
C ILE A 44 -5.79 -6.17 -3.17
N THR A 45 -6.18 -6.80 -4.28
CA THR A 45 -5.77 -6.35 -5.62
C THR A 45 -6.77 -5.31 -6.09
N ILE A 46 -6.26 -4.16 -6.52
CA ILE A 46 -7.08 -3.06 -7.04
C ILE A 46 -6.69 -2.74 -8.47
N THR A 47 -7.62 -2.14 -9.21
CA THR A 47 -7.32 -1.69 -10.57
C THR A 47 -6.44 -0.43 -10.54
N PRO A 48 -5.69 -0.15 -11.62
CA PRO A 48 -4.94 1.10 -11.76
C PRO A 48 -5.80 2.36 -11.62
N GLU A 49 -7.08 2.29 -11.98
CA GLU A 49 -8.04 3.39 -11.84
C GLU A 49 -8.38 3.64 -10.38
N MET A 50 -8.70 2.59 -9.61
CA MET A 50 -8.92 2.71 -8.16
C MET A 50 -7.70 3.28 -7.44
N TYR A 51 -6.50 2.89 -7.85
CA TYR A 51 -5.26 3.45 -7.32
C TYR A 51 -5.14 4.96 -7.59
N ARG A 52 -5.51 5.44 -8.79
CA ARG A 52 -5.49 6.88 -9.11
C ARG A 52 -6.45 7.66 -8.22
N VAL A 53 -7.66 7.14 -8.00
CA VAL A 53 -8.65 7.76 -7.11
C VAL A 53 -8.13 7.81 -5.67
N LEU A 54 -7.60 6.71 -5.15
CA LEU A 54 -7.00 6.68 -3.81
C LEU A 54 -5.85 7.68 -3.68
N LYS A 55 -4.98 7.76 -4.70
CA LYS A 55 -3.86 8.70 -4.71
C LYS A 55 -4.32 10.15 -4.64
N GLN A 56 -5.35 10.51 -5.41
CA GLN A 56 -5.95 11.85 -5.34
C GLN A 56 -6.51 12.14 -3.94
N PHE A 57 -7.27 11.20 -3.38
CA PHE A 57 -7.83 11.33 -2.04
C PHE A 57 -6.76 11.57 -0.95
N PHE A 58 -5.64 10.83 -0.99
CA PHE A 58 -4.53 11.02 -0.06
C PHE A 58 -3.73 12.30 -0.30
N GLU A 59 -3.70 12.83 -1.52
CA GLU A 59 -3.05 14.11 -1.82
C GLU A 59 -3.91 15.29 -1.38
N GLU A 60 -5.24 15.17 -1.47
CA GLU A 60 -6.21 16.18 -1.02
C GLU A 60 -6.35 16.24 0.51
N GLY A 61 -6.20 15.10 1.22
CA GLY A 61 -6.32 15.02 2.68
C GLY A 61 -5.02 15.28 3.47
N LYS A 62 -3.99 15.88 2.86
CA LYS A 62 -2.68 16.11 3.50
C LYS A 62 -2.56 17.41 4.30
N ASP A 63 -3.54 18.29 4.18
CA ASP A 63 -3.56 19.61 4.85
C ASP A 63 -4.34 19.62 6.19
N ASP A 64 -4.92 18.49 6.63
CA ASP A 64 -5.67 18.34 7.89
C ASP A 64 -5.07 17.25 8.81
#